data_AF-A0A161MBM5-F1
#
_entry.id   AF-A0A161MBM5-F1
#
_cell.length_a   1.000
_cell.length_b   1.000
_cell.length_c   1.000
_cell.angle_alpha   90.00
_cell.angle_beta   90.00
_cell.angle_gamma   90.00
#
_symmetry.space_group_name_H-M   'P 1'
#
loop_
_entity.id
_entity.type
_entity.pdbx_description
1 polymer ?
#
loop_
_entity_poly.entity_id
_entity_poly.type
_entity_poly.pdbx_seq_one_letter_code
_entity_poly.pdbx_strand_id
1 'polypeptide(L)'
;TVTDINSAINVASINQLGQLLDSPHLDVRMAAGEGIALLLEQARQSNDEWLWEISDDLLEKLRQLSTDSHKYRAKKDRKTQRSSFRDILRYVEYDESPNIQVRFGQEALSLDSWSRKKQYDAFCQVLGSGMNLHLTENELLRDILELGEKVSPINAASNKQTKLARHLLNAANFKARSISRGKNRDKRSAVLAT
;
A
#
# COMPACT_ATOMS: atom_id res chain seq x y z
N THR A 1 10.05 -5.40 27.49
CA THR A 1 10.49 -6.71 26.96
C THR A 1 10.38 -6.65 25.45
N VAL A 2 11.44 -6.20 24.79
CA VAL A 2 11.53 -6.24 23.33
C VAL A 2 11.74 -7.71 22.99
N THR A 3 10.68 -8.41 22.58
CA THR A 3 10.82 -9.73 21.97
C THR A 3 11.76 -9.57 20.79
N ASP A 4 12.86 -10.32 20.80
CA ASP A 4 13.85 -10.32 19.75
C ASP A 4 13.17 -10.76 18.45
N ILE A 5 12.79 -9.80 17.60
CA ILE A 5 11.95 -10.03 16.41
C ILE A 5 12.65 -11.02 15.47
N ASN A 6 13.98 -11.03 15.47
CA ASN A 6 14.81 -11.96 14.72
C ASN A 6 14.55 -13.44 15.08
N SER A 7 14.10 -13.73 16.32
CA SER A 7 13.72 -15.08 16.73
C SER A 7 12.33 -15.52 16.24
N ALA A 8 11.47 -14.55 15.86
CA ALA A 8 10.09 -14.78 15.41
C ALA A 8 9.96 -14.93 13.88
N ILE A 9 10.93 -14.40 13.12
CA ILE A 9 11.03 -14.58 11.68
C ILE A 9 11.67 -15.96 11.44
N ASN A 10 10.86 -17.00 11.42
CA ASN A 10 11.28 -18.34 11.01
C ASN A 10 10.44 -18.76 9.80
N VAL A 11 11.03 -19.51 8.86
CA VAL A 11 10.34 -20.18 7.74
C VAL A 11 9.08 -20.92 8.21
N ALA A 12 9.10 -21.45 9.43
CA ALA A 12 7.92 -22.06 10.07
C ALA A 12 6.72 -21.08 10.20
N SER A 13 6.96 -19.82 10.56
CA SER A 13 5.95 -18.77 10.69
C SER A 13 5.32 -18.43 9.32
N ILE A 14 6.12 -18.38 8.25
CA ILE A 14 5.65 -18.09 6.89
C ILE A 14 4.78 -19.24 6.36
N ASN A 15 5.20 -20.48 6.57
CA ASN A 15 4.42 -21.66 6.18
C ASN A 15 3.07 -21.73 6.90
N GLN A 16 3.03 -21.39 8.19
CA GLN A 16 1.78 -21.28 8.95
C GLN A 16 0.86 -20.19 8.38
N LEU A 17 1.39 -19.01 8.05
CA LEU A 17 0.62 -17.96 7.39
C LEU A 17 0.14 -18.39 6.00
N GLY A 18 0.95 -19.14 5.26
CA GLY A 18 0.58 -19.71 3.96
C GLY A 18 -0.57 -20.71 4.03
N GLN A 19 -0.77 -21.40 5.15
CA GLN A 19 -1.96 -22.24 5.39
C GLN A 19 -3.21 -21.40 5.69
N LEU A 20 -3.06 -20.26 6.37
CA LEU A 20 -4.17 -19.35 6.67
C LEU A 20 -4.75 -18.66 5.43
N LEU A 21 -4.00 -18.63 4.33
CA LEU A 21 -4.48 -18.15 3.03
C LEU A 21 -5.65 -19.00 2.46
N ASP A 22 -5.79 -20.25 2.90
CA ASP A 22 -6.88 -21.14 2.47
C ASP A 22 -8.15 -21.00 3.34
N SER A 23 -8.10 -20.16 4.38
CA SER A 23 -9.23 -19.93 5.29
C SER A 23 -10.50 -19.52 4.53
N PRO A 24 -11.71 -19.94 4.93
CA PRO A 24 -12.95 -19.47 4.33
C PRO A 24 -13.24 -17.99 4.65
N HIS A 25 -12.69 -17.46 5.74
CA HIS A 25 -12.92 -16.09 6.19
C HIS A 25 -12.00 -15.10 5.47
N LEU A 26 -12.58 -14.04 4.90
CA LEU A 26 -11.82 -13.01 4.20
C LEU A 26 -10.76 -12.39 5.11
N ASP A 27 -11.15 -11.96 6.31
CA ASP A 27 -10.28 -11.20 7.20
C ASP A 27 -9.04 -11.99 7.62
N VAL A 28 -9.17 -13.31 7.78
CA VAL A 28 -8.04 -14.21 8.05
C VAL A 28 -7.08 -14.25 6.87
N ARG A 29 -7.59 -14.38 5.63
CA ARG A 29 -6.75 -14.36 4.43
C ARG A 29 -6.02 -13.01 4.29
N MET A 30 -6.75 -11.91 4.47
CA MET A 30 -6.20 -10.56 4.39
C MET A 30 -5.09 -10.36 5.44
N ALA A 31 -5.34 -10.74 6.70
CA ALA A 31 -4.36 -10.63 7.77
C ALA A 31 -3.13 -11.52 7.52
N ALA A 32 -3.32 -12.73 7.01
CA ALA A 32 -2.22 -13.63 6.67
C ALA A 32 -1.35 -13.06 5.54
N GLY A 33 -1.97 -12.54 4.47
CA GLY A 33 -1.26 -11.90 3.36
C GLY A 33 -0.48 -10.66 3.79
N GLU A 34 -1.08 -9.79 4.60
CA GLU A 34 -0.38 -8.64 5.17
C GLU A 34 0.75 -9.05 6.12
N GLY A 35 0.54 -10.10 6.92
CA GLY A 35 1.57 -10.67 7.79
C GLY A 35 2.77 -11.19 7.01
N ILE A 36 2.54 -11.88 5.90
CA ILE A 36 3.61 -12.32 4.99
C ILE A 36 4.40 -11.12 4.45
N ALA A 37 3.70 -10.06 4.00
CA ALA A 37 4.37 -8.86 3.50
C ALA A 37 5.20 -8.15 4.58
N LEU A 38 4.73 -8.11 5.83
CA LEU A 38 5.47 -7.51 6.95
C LEU A 38 6.71 -8.32 7.33
N LEU A 39 6.59 -9.65 7.39
CA LEU A 39 7.74 -10.52 7.66
C LEU A 39 8.78 -10.43 6.54
N LEU A 40 8.31 -10.34 5.29
CA LEU A 40 9.15 -10.11 4.12
C LEU A 40 9.92 -8.78 4.23
N GLU A 41 9.20 -7.70 4.54
CA GLU A 41 9.79 -6.37 4.70
C GLU A 41 10.87 -6.37 5.78
N GLN A 42 10.62 -7.03 6.90
CA GLN A 42 11.58 -7.11 7.99
C GLN A 42 12.82 -7.96 7.61
N ALA A 43 12.62 -9.11 6.96
CA ALA A 43 13.71 -9.97 6.52
C ALA A 43 14.62 -9.28 5.48
N ARG A 44 14.04 -8.50 4.56
CA ARG A 44 14.81 -7.68 3.60
C ARG A 44 15.62 -6.60 4.30
N GLN A 45 15.10 -6.00 5.37
CA GLN A 45 15.83 -4.97 6.15
C GLN A 45 16.99 -5.56 6.96
N SER A 46 16.87 -6.79 7.47
CA SER A 46 17.92 -7.44 8.26
C SER A 46 19.06 -8.04 7.42
N ASN A 47 18.96 -7.99 6.09
CA ASN A 47 19.91 -8.59 5.13
C ASN A 47 20.18 -10.08 5.41
N ASP A 48 19.15 -10.80 5.87
CA ASP A 48 19.22 -12.24 6.11
C ASP A 48 18.90 -12.97 4.80
N GLU A 49 19.93 -13.12 3.97
CA GLU A 49 19.88 -13.80 2.67
C GLU A 49 19.46 -15.28 2.80
N TRP A 50 19.56 -15.85 4.02
CA TRP A 50 19.35 -17.27 4.30
C TRP A 50 17.87 -17.66 4.48
N LEU A 51 16.95 -16.69 4.58
CA LEU A 51 15.58 -16.92 5.05
C LEU A 51 14.49 -16.91 3.96
N TRP A 52 14.83 -16.68 2.69
CA TRP A 52 13.86 -16.15 1.72
C TRP A 52 13.62 -16.93 0.42
N GLU A 53 13.54 -18.25 0.51
CA GLU A 53 12.87 -19.05 -0.53
C GLU A 53 11.36 -19.10 -0.26
N ILE A 54 10.59 -18.18 -0.87
CA ILE A 54 9.14 -18.41 -0.98
C ILE A 54 8.95 -19.69 -1.78
N SER A 55 8.24 -20.66 -1.21
CA SER A 55 7.83 -21.83 -1.97
C SER A 55 6.94 -21.44 -3.16
N ASP A 56 7.14 -22.12 -4.29
CA ASP A 56 6.29 -21.93 -5.47
C ASP A 56 4.79 -22.10 -5.13
N ASP A 57 4.48 -23.01 -4.19
CA ASP A 57 3.13 -23.22 -3.66
C ASP A 57 2.54 -21.96 -3.02
N LEU A 58 3.31 -21.24 -2.20
CA LEU A 58 2.85 -20.00 -1.58
C LEU A 58 2.65 -18.91 -2.63
N LEU A 59 3.56 -18.80 -3.59
CA LEU A 59 3.44 -17.83 -4.67
C LEU A 59 2.18 -18.07 -5.52
N GLU A 60 1.90 -19.33 -5.85
CA GLU A 60 0.70 -19.71 -6.60
C GLU A 60 -0.57 -19.38 -5.82
N LYS A 61 -0.61 -19.61 -4.51
CA LYS A 61 -1.76 -19.18 -3.67
C LYS A 61 -1.98 -17.67 -3.72
N LEU A 62 -0.92 -16.87 -3.61
CA LEU A 62 -1.01 -15.41 -3.72
C LEU A 62 -1.54 -14.98 -5.09
N ARG A 63 -1.06 -15.60 -6.18
CA ARG A 63 -1.54 -15.38 -7.55
C ARG A 63 -3.03 -15.71 -7.69
N GLN A 64 -3.48 -16.84 -7.17
CA GLN A 64 -4.89 -17.23 -7.19
C GLN A 64 -5.78 -16.24 -6.42
N LEU A 65 -5.34 -15.79 -5.24
CA LEU A 65 -6.10 -14.82 -4.44
C LEU A 65 -6.14 -13.42 -5.09
N SER A 66 -5.11 -13.05 -5.85
CA SER A 66 -5.04 -11.78 -6.60
C SER A 66 -6.01 -11.72 -7.79
N THR A 67 -6.39 -12.88 -8.34
CA THR A 67 -7.28 -13.02 -9.50
C THR A 67 -8.62 -13.70 -9.17
N ASP A 68 -8.89 -13.94 -7.89
CA ASP A 68 -10.01 -14.72 -7.38
C ASP A 68 -11.36 -14.38 -8.04
N SER A 69 -11.97 -15.41 -8.62
CA SER A 69 -13.23 -15.36 -9.37
C SER A 69 -14.38 -16.11 -8.67
N HIS A 70 -14.19 -16.65 -7.46
CA HIS A 70 -15.17 -17.47 -6.75
C HIS A 70 -16.50 -16.73 -6.49
N LYS A 71 -17.50 -17.00 -7.33
CA LYS A 71 -18.80 -16.28 -7.33
C LYS A 71 -19.61 -16.45 -6.05
N TYR A 72 -19.35 -17.50 -5.25
CA TYR A 72 -20.00 -17.74 -3.96
C TYR A 72 -19.62 -16.71 -2.87
N ARG A 73 -18.49 -16.01 -3.02
CA ARG A 73 -18.07 -14.93 -2.09
C ARG A 73 -18.87 -13.64 -2.36
N ALA A 74 -18.89 -12.68 -1.43
CA ALA A 74 -19.52 -11.40 -1.72
C ALA A 74 -18.71 -10.61 -2.77
N LYS A 75 -19.39 -9.80 -3.60
CA LYS A 75 -18.72 -8.99 -4.64
C LYS A 75 -17.75 -7.96 -4.04
N LYS A 76 -18.12 -7.34 -2.92
CA LYS A 76 -17.29 -6.39 -2.17
C LYS A 76 -16.01 -7.07 -1.70
N ASP A 77 -16.15 -8.20 -1.03
CA ASP A 77 -15.07 -9.01 -0.47
C ASP A 77 -14.07 -9.44 -1.54
N ARG A 78 -14.54 -10.00 -2.65
CA ARG A 78 -13.68 -10.34 -3.78
C ARG A 78 -12.91 -9.14 -4.33
N LYS A 79 -13.54 -7.96 -4.40
CA LYS A 79 -12.89 -6.75 -4.89
C LYS A 79 -11.78 -6.30 -3.94
N THR A 80 -12.06 -6.29 -2.64
CA THR A 80 -11.07 -5.95 -1.60
C THR A 80 -9.91 -6.92 -1.60
N GLN A 81 -10.19 -8.22 -1.60
CA GLN A 81 -9.18 -9.28 -1.64
C GLN A 81 -8.28 -9.14 -2.86
N ARG A 82 -8.84 -9.13 -4.08
CA ARG A 82 -8.02 -8.98 -5.30
C ARG A 82 -7.20 -7.71 -5.31
N SER A 83 -7.73 -6.61 -4.77
CA SER A 83 -6.97 -5.37 -4.68
C SER A 83 -5.73 -5.57 -3.81
N SER A 84 -5.92 -6.01 -2.58
CA SER A 84 -4.83 -6.19 -1.61
C SER A 84 -3.84 -7.27 -2.03
N PHE A 85 -4.32 -8.43 -2.51
CA PHE A 85 -3.44 -9.51 -2.92
C PHE A 85 -2.64 -9.21 -4.19
N ARG A 86 -3.09 -8.30 -5.07
CA ARG A 86 -2.23 -7.82 -6.17
C ARG A 86 -1.08 -6.97 -5.63
N ASP A 87 -1.33 -6.14 -4.63
CA ASP A 87 -0.29 -5.29 -4.03
C ASP A 87 0.71 -6.16 -3.26
N ILE A 88 0.23 -7.15 -2.49
CA ILE A 88 1.06 -8.14 -1.80
C ILE A 88 1.89 -8.95 -2.80
N LEU A 89 1.26 -9.47 -3.86
CA LEU A 89 1.96 -10.27 -4.87
C LEU A 89 3.08 -9.47 -5.56
N ARG A 90 2.83 -8.21 -5.93
CA ARG A 90 3.86 -7.34 -6.52
C ARG A 90 5.03 -7.12 -5.57
N TYR A 91 4.75 -6.91 -4.29
CA TYR A 91 5.79 -6.74 -3.31
C TYR A 91 6.64 -8.01 -3.13
N VAL A 92 5.97 -9.15 -3.11
CA VAL A 92 6.60 -10.47 -3.05
C VAL A 92 7.50 -10.72 -4.26
N GLU A 93 7.00 -10.52 -5.48
CA GLU A 93 7.70 -10.87 -6.72
C GLU A 93 8.76 -9.84 -7.16
N TYR A 94 8.50 -8.56 -6.92
CA TYR A 94 9.27 -7.47 -7.53
C TYR A 94 9.82 -6.46 -6.52
N ASP A 95 9.63 -6.70 -5.22
CA ASP A 95 10.01 -5.75 -4.16
C ASP A 95 9.40 -4.36 -4.34
N GLU A 96 8.20 -4.30 -4.93
CA GLU A 96 7.45 -3.06 -5.10
C GLU A 96 6.63 -2.76 -3.84
N SER A 97 7.18 -1.93 -2.95
CA SER A 97 6.47 -1.47 -1.75
C SER A 97 5.23 -0.62 -2.08
N PRO A 98 4.26 -0.51 -1.15
CA PRO A 98 3.12 0.38 -1.33
C PRO A 98 3.60 1.81 -1.59
N ASN A 99 2.85 2.58 -2.39
CA ASN A 99 3.09 4.01 -2.56
C ASN A 99 1.75 4.74 -2.50
N ILE A 100 1.29 4.99 -1.27
CA ILE A 100 0.00 5.61 -0.99
C ILE A 100 0.23 6.96 -0.33
N GLN A 101 -0.45 7.99 -0.85
CA GLN A 101 -0.41 9.34 -0.30
C GLN A 101 -1.75 9.67 0.34
N VAL A 102 -1.78 9.81 1.67
CA VAL A 102 -2.97 10.21 2.44
C VAL A 102 -2.91 11.71 2.69
N ARG A 103 -3.76 12.48 2.02
CA ARG A 103 -3.83 13.93 2.19
C ARG A 103 -4.75 14.31 3.35
N PHE A 104 -4.26 15.16 4.24
CA PHE A 104 -5.02 15.71 5.35
C PHE A 104 -4.63 17.19 5.53
N GLY A 105 -5.62 18.08 5.57
CA GLY A 105 -5.35 19.52 5.62
C GLY A 105 -4.49 20.01 4.44
N GLN A 106 -3.31 20.56 4.76
CA GLN A 106 -2.30 21.01 3.78
C GLN A 106 -1.10 20.05 3.66
N GLU A 107 -1.13 18.95 4.41
CA GLU A 107 -0.06 17.97 4.50
C GLU A 107 -0.46 16.66 3.80
N ALA A 108 0.52 15.80 3.58
CA ALA A 108 0.31 14.47 3.04
C ALA A 108 1.20 13.47 3.77
N LEU A 109 0.61 12.37 4.23
CA LEU A 109 1.33 11.22 4.78
C LEU A 109 1.70 10.27 3.64
N SER A 110 3.00 10.01 3.50
CA SER A 110 3.53 8.95 2.64
C SER A 110 3.47 7.62 3.37
N LEU A 111 2.76 6.65 2.78
CA LEU A 111 2.77 5.25 3.16
C LEU A 111 3.56 4.49 2.08
N ASP A 112 4.86 4.43 2.27
CA ASP A 112 5.88 3.86 1.39
C ASP A 112 6.41 2.50 1.84
N SER A 113 5.89 1.98 2.96
CA SER A 113 6.21 0.66 3.50
C SER A 113 4.96 -0.07 4.01
N TRP A 114 5.04 -1.40 4.12
CA TRP A 114 3.98 -2.23 4.68
C TRP A 114 3.79 -1.99 6.17
N SER A 115 4.87 -1.80 6.93
CA SER A 115 4.85 -1.42 8.34
C SER A 115 4.09 -0.11 8.57
N ARG A 116 4.44 0.96 7.84
CA ARG A 116 3.76 2.27 7.94
C ARG A 116 2.30 2.17 7.53
N LYS A 117 2.01 1.47 6.42
CA LYS A 117 0.63 1.21 5.99
C LYS A 117 -0.17 0.49 7.09
N LYS A 118 0.40 -0.55 7.70
CA LYS A 118 -0.28 -1.34 8.73
C LYS A 118 -0.55 -0.53 9.99
N GLN A 119 0.42 0.26 10.44
CA GLN A 119 0.24 1.18 11.57
C GLN A 119 -0.89 2.18 11.29
N TYR A 120 -0.87 2.81 10.12
CA TYR A 120 -1.92 3.73 9.70
C TYR A 120 -3.31 3.06 9.65
N ASP A 121 -3.42 1.85 9.10
CA ASP A 121 -4.67 1.09 9.05
C ASP A 121 -5.18 0.74 10.46
N ALA A 122 -4.28 0.40 11.39
CA ALA A 122 -4.63 0.15 12.78
C ALA A 122 -5.19 1.41 13.47
N PHE A 123 -4.55 2.56 13.28
CA PHE A 123 -5.07 3.83 13.79
C PHE A 123 -6.42 4.19 13.16
N CYS A 124 -6.63 3.93 11.87
CA CYS A 124 -7.92 4.12 11.22
C CYS A 124 -9.04 3.30 11.87
N GLN A 125 -8.75 2.07 12.30
CA GLN A 125 -9.74 1.22 12.96
C GLN A 125 -10.16 1.76 14.33
N VAL A 126 -9.24 2.36 15.08
CA VAL A 126 -9.49 2.88 16.43
C VAL A 126 -10.05 4.31 16.39
N LEU A 127 -9.45 5.18 15.58
CA LEU A 127 -9.76 6.61 15.54
C LEU A 127 -10.90 6.96 14.57
N GLY A 128 -11.16 6.11 13.58
CA GLY A 128 -12.24 6.28 12.61
C GLY A 128 -12.22 7.65 11.93
N SER A 129 -13.33 8.39 12.03
CA SER A 129 -13.47 9.73 11.45
C SER A 129 -12.53 10.78 12.07
N GLY A 130 -11.98 10.51 13.26
CA GLY A 130 -11.04 11.39 13.95
C GLY A 130 -9.61 11.33 13.41
N MET A 131 -9.29 10.41 12.49
CA MET A 131 -7.91 10.18 12.03
C MET A 131 -7.22 11.45 11.51
N ASN A 132 -7.92 12.26 10.69
CA ASN A 132 -7.34 13.49 10.14
C ASN A 132 -7.04 14.55 11.20
N LEU A 133 -7.88 14.64 12.24
CA LEU A 133 -7.64 15.55 13.36
C LEU A 133 -6.39 15.12 14.13
N HIS A 134 -6.26 13.82 14.43
CA HIS A 134 -5.08 13.30 15.13
C HIS A 134 -3.80 13.43 14.30
N LEU A 135 -3.84 13.23 12.97
CA LEU A 135 -2.67 13.48 12.13
C LEU A 135 -2.19 14.94 12.19
N THR A 136 -3.10 15.88 12.43
CA THR A 136 -2.78 17.31 12.49
C THR A 136 -2.33 17.75 13.89
N GLU A 137 -2.98 17.23 14.93
CA GLU A 137 -2.87 17.78 16.29
C GLU A 137 -2.15 16.86 17.29
N ASN A 138 -2.07 15.55 17.04
CA ASN A 138 -1.50 14.60 17.99
C ASN A 138 0.00 14.38 17.74
N GLU A 139 0.84 14.99 18.56
CA GLU A 139 2.31 14.88 18.49
C GLU A 139 2.79 13.43 18.50
N LEU A 140 2.27 12.58 19.39
CA LEU A 140 2.64 11.17 19.44
C LEU A 140 2.33 10.44 18.12
N LEU A 141 1.15 10.69 17.53
CA LEU A 141 0.79 10.06 16.25
C LEU A 141 1.69 10.56 15.11
N ARG A 142 2.06 11.84 15.15
CA ARG A 142 2.99 12.43 14.17
C ARG A 142 4.39 11.86 14.29
N ASP A 143 4.86 11.59 15.50
CA ASP A 143 6.15 10.94 15.73
C ASP A 143 6.13 9.49 15.25
N ILE A 144 5.09 8.71 15.61
CA ILE A 144 4.96 7.30 15.20
C ILE A 144 4.92 7.15 13.68
N LEU A 145 4.21 8.04 12.99
CA LEU A 145 4.08 8.03 11.53
C LEU A 145 5.11 8.94 10.83
N GLU A 146 6.07 9.47 11.58
CA GLU A 146 7.18 10.31 11.12
C GLU A 146 6.75 11.46 10.19
N LEU A 147 5.66 12.16 10.53
CA LEU A 147 5.17 13.32 9.77
C LEU A 147 6.01 14.59 10.00
N GLY A 148 6.89 14.57 11.00
CA GLY A 148 7.67 15.73 11.44
C GLY A 148 6.82 16.80 12.14
N GLU A 149 7.43 17.96 12.34
CA GLU A 149 6.81 19.07 13.06
C GLU A 149 5.50 19.54 12.40
N LYS A 150 4.55 19.97 13.23
CA LYS A 150 3.27 20.49 12.78
C LYS A 150 3.46 21.71 11.87
N VAL A 151 2.83 21.70 10.70
CA VAL A 151 2.83 22.88 9.82
C VAL A 151 2.01 24.00 10.47
N SER A 152 2.68 25.10 10.84
CA SER A 152 1.98 26.27 11.40
C SER A 152 1.06 26.93 10.37
N PRO A 153 -0.07 27.54 10.77
CA PRO A 153 -0.97 28.25 9.87
C PRO A 153 -0.28 29.38 9.09
N ILE A 154 0.74 30.01 9.69
CA ILE A 154 1.53 31.08 9.08
C ILE A 154 2.37 30.54 7.92
N ASN A 155 3.00 29.38 8.11
CA ASN A 155 3.78 28.69 7.08
C ASN A 155 2.90 28.09 5.97
N ALA A 156 1.66 27.69 6.30
CA ALA A 156 0.70 27.23 5.31
C ALA A 156 0.21 28.39 4.40
N ALA A 157 0.09 29.61 4.93
CA ALA A 157 -0.33 30.77 4.16
C ALA A 157 0.75 31.27 3.19
N SER A 158 2.03 31.22 3.59
CA SER A 158 3.16 31.62 2.75
C SER A 158 3.38 30.67 1.56
N ASN A 159 3.05 29.39 1.71
CA ASN A 159 3.14 28.38 0.64
C ASN A 159 1.93 28.33 -0.30
N LYS A 160 0.95 29.23 -0.18
CA LYS A 160 -0.20 29.26 -1.09
C LYS A 160 0.23 29.71 -2.49
N GLN A 161 0.35 28.74 -3.40
CA GLN A 161 0.45 29.02 -4.84
C GLN A 161 -0.71 29.92 -5.30
N THR A 162 -0.37 30.95 -6.09
CA THR A 162 -1.35 31.82 -6.72
C THR A 162 -2.28 31.02 -7.64
N LYS A 163 -3.50 31.53 -7.85
CA LYS A 163 -4.49 30.89 -8.74
C LYS A 163 -3.92 30.67 -10.15
N LEU A 164 -3.17 31.66 -10.65
CA LEU A 164 -2.51 31.59 -11.94
C LEU A 164 -1.43 30.49 -11.97
N ALA A 165 -0.53 30.45 -10.98
CA ALA A 165 0.52 29.43 -10.90
C ALA A 165 -0.08 28.01 -10.89
N ARG A 166 -1.14 27.79 -10.10
CA ARG A 166 -1.85 26.50 -10.05
C ARG A 166 -2.49 26.15 -11.39
N HIS A 167 -3.10 27.12 -12.08
CA HIS A 167 -3.69 26.90 -13.39
C HIS A 167 -2.64 26.52 -14.43
N LEU A 168 -1.52 27.24 -14.47
CA LEU A 168 -0.43 26.98 -15.40
C LEU A 168 0.20 25.60 -15.16
N LEU A 169 0.45 25.24 -13.89
CA LEU A 169 0.97 23.91 -13.53
C LEU A 169 0.01 22.80 -13.96
N ASN A 170 -1.30 22.96 -13.70
CA ASN A 170 -2.30 22.01 -14.12
C ASN A 170 -2.42 21.91 -15.65
N ALA A 171 -2.31 23.02 -16.37
CA ALA A 171 -2.31 23.06 -17.82
C ALA A 171 -1.07 22.36 -18.41
N ALA A 172 0.11 22.59 -17.83
CA ALA A 172 1.34 21.90 -18.20
C ALA A 172 1.22 20.38 -17.95
N ASN A 173 0.75 19.98 -16.78
CA ASN A 173 0.49 18.57 -16.42
C ASN A 173 -0.57 17.92 -17.32
N PHE A 174 -1.60 18.66 -17.75
CA PHE A 174 -2.59 18.19 -18.70
C PHE A 174 -1.98 17.97 -20.09
N LYS A 175 -1.23 18.96 -20.60
CA LYS A 175 -0.55 18.88 -21.90
C LYS A 175 0.43 17.71 -21.94
N ALA A 176 1.29 17.58 -20.92
CA ALA A 176 2.24 16.47 -20.81
C ALA A 176 1.54 15.09 -20.82
N ARG A 177 0.45 14.93 -20.04
CA ARG A 177 -0.36 13.70 -20.04
C ARG A 177 -1.01 13.43 -21.39
N SER A 178 -1.56 14.45 -22.04
CA SER A 178 -2.22 14.31 -23.34
C SER A 178 -1.23 13.86 -24.43
N ILE A 179 -0.03 14.44 -24.46
CA ILE A 179 1.04 14.07 -25.39
C ILE A 179 1.51 12.63 -25.14
N SER A 180 1.85 12.29 -23.89
CA SER A 180 2.31 10.95 -23.52
C SER A 180 1.26 9.87 -23.87
N ARG A 181 -0.01 10.11 -23.54
CA ARG A 181 -1.10 9.16 -23.81
C ARG A 181 -1.50 9.11 -25.29
N GLY A 182 -1.34 10.20 -26.03
CA GLY A 182 -1.57 10.27 -27.47
C GLY A 182 -0.82 9.19 -28.24
N LYS A 183 0.45 8.94 -27.88
CA LYS A 183 1.29 7.88 -28.46
C LYS A 183 0.72 6.46 -28.33
N ASN A 184 -0.15 6.23 -27.35
CA ASN A 184 -0.73 4.92 -27.04
C ASN A 184 -2.22 4.80 -27.38
N ARG A 185 -2.88 5.87 -27.85
CA ARG A 185 -4.33 5.87 -28.12
C ARG A 185 -4.71 5.02 -29.33
N ASP A 186 -3.86 4.97 -30.33
CA ASP A 186 -4.13 4.26 -31.59
C ASP A 186 -3.78 2.77 -31.53
N LYS A 187 -3.36 2.24 -30.37
CA LYS A 187 -3.05 0.80 -30.20
C LYS A 187 -4.24 -0.14 -30.40
N ARG A 188 -5.47 0.40 -30.43
CA ARG A 188 -6.71 -0.36 -30.64
C ARG A 188 -7.55 0.23 -31.79
N SER A 189 -7.02 1.14 -32.59
CA SER A 189 -7.73 1.60 -33.78
C SER A 189 -7.64 0.52 -34.85
N ALA A 190 -8.80 0.13 -35.40
CA ALA A 190 -8.86 -0.73 -36.56
C ALA A 190 -8.47 0.11 -37.78
N VAL A 191 -7.17 0.27 -38.03
CA VAL A 191 -6.68 0.86 -39.27
C VAL A 191 -6.90 -0.19 -40.36
N LEU A 192 -7.93 0.00 -41.18
CA LEU A 192 -8.08 -0.75 -42.43
C LEU A 192 -6.92 -0.33 -43.34
N ALA A 193 -5.95 -1.23 -43.52
CA ALA A 193 -4.91 -1.07 -44.53
C ALA A 193 -5.59 -1.15 -45.91
N THR A 194 -5.69 -0.02 -46.60
CA THR A 194 -6.09 0.07 -48.01
C THR A 194 -4.90 -0.17 -48.91
#